data_AF-A0A843I3X7-F1
#
_entry.id   AF-A0A843I3X7-F1
#
_cell.length_a   1.000
_cell.length_b   1.000
_cell.length_c   1.000
_cell.angle_alpha   90.00
_cell.angle_beta   90.00
_cell.angle_gamma   90.00
#
_symmetry.space_group_name_H-M   'P 1'
#
loop_
_entity.id
_entity.type
_entity.pdbx_description
1 polymer ?
#
loop_
_entity_poly.entity_id
_entity_poly.type
_entity_poly.pdbx_seq_one_letter_code
_entity_poly.pdbx_strand_id
1 'polypeptide(L)'
;MNTTYIHILTKRALKGDLESLMKLFSFLENYNIPIARYGMYSLLYQFVMNNVLDLGKYCEQCGGKCCKSGLPVPVYDFDLKELKLRKEVIKSISKINGIYVLSRPCVFQQGWLCKIHEIKPYACMSYPFATEDEQKSAIENYTDGVPNFVVPDFCIAGEKVKEFLDSIAKEMRKELGRDPSPREMLERILKIKKL
;
A
#
# COMPACT_ATOMS: atom_id res chain seq x y z
N MET A 1 -18.34 -11.25 1.81
CA MET A 1 -17.14 -11.69 1.07
C MET A 1 -16.21 -12.41 2.04
N ASN A 2 -15.60 -13.55 1.70
CA ASN A 2 -14.68 -14.21 2.65
C ASN A 2 -13.28 -13.56 2.62
N THR A 3 -12.53 -13.68 3.73
CA THR A 3 -11.22 -13.03 3.93
C THR A 3 -10.20 -13.41 2.86
N THR A 4 -10.12 -14.69 2.48
CA THR A 4 -9.20 -15.16 1.44
C THR A 4 -9.46 -14.48 0.11
N TYR A 5 -10.71 -14.32 -0.28
CA TYR A 5 -11.08 -13.67 -1.53
C TYR A 5 -10.79 -12.17 -1.49
N ILE A 6 -11.00 -11.50 -0.35
CA ILE A 6 -10.60 -10.08 -0.15
C ILE A 6 -9.08 -9.93 -0.34
N HIS A 7 -8.27 -10.83 0.24
CA HIS A 7 -6.81 -10.79 0.06
C HIS A 7 -6.39 -10.98 -1.40
N ILE A 8 -7.04 -11.90 -2.12
CA ILE A 8 -6.77 -12.13 -3.55
C ILE A 8 -7.12 -10.89 -4.38
N LEU A 9 -8.30 -10.30 -4.17
CA LEU A 9 -8.69 -9.08 -4.85
C LEU A 9 -7.71 -7.94 -4.54
N THR A 10 -7.28 -7.81 -3.28
CA THR A 10 -6.33 -6.76 -2.86
C THR A 10 -5.01 -6.90 -3.59
N LYS A 11 -4.45 -8.11 -3.65
CA LYS A 11 -3.22 -8.36 -4.41
C LYS A 11 -3.37 -8.02 -5.89
N ARG A 12 -4.48 -8.43 -6.52
CA ARG A 12 -4.75 -8.15 -7.95
C ARG A 12 -4.90 -6.66 -8.21
N ALA A 13 -5.73 -5.98 -7.41
CA ALA A 13 -5.97 -4.56 -7.50
C ALA A 13 -4.67 -3.75 -7.44
N LEU A 14 -3.82 -4.06 -6.44
CA LEU A 14 -2.56 -3.36 -6.26
C LEU A 14 -1.49 -3.70 -7.31
N LYS A 15 -1.70 -4.76 -8.10
CA LYS A 15 -0.92 -5.10 -9.31
C LYS A 15 -1.49 -4.49 -10.60
N GLY A 16 -2.55 -3.69 -10.51
CA GLY A 16 -3.14 -2.97 -11.65
C GLY A 16 -4.47 -3.51 -12.16
N ASP A 17 -5.04 -4.57 -11.58
CA ASP A 17 -6.35 -5.09 -11.98
C ASP A 17 -7.48 -4.16 -11.49
N LEU A 18 -7.96 -3.31 -12.40
CA LEU A 18 -9.01 -2.33 -12.13
C LEU A 18 -10.35 -2.99 -11.76
N GLU A 19 -10.69 -4.15 -12.31
CA GLU A 19 -11.92 -4.85 -11.97
C GLU A 19 -11.90 -5.30 -10.50
N SER A 20 -10.76 -5.86 -10.08
CA SER A 20 -10.54 -6.22 -8.68
C SER A 20 -10.55 -4.99 -7.75
N LEU A 21 -9.95 -3.87 -8.18
CA LEU A 21 -9.97 -2.62 -7.40
C LEU A 21 -11.39 -2.08 -7.22
N MET A 22 -12.17 -2.03 -8.30
CA MET A 22 -13.56 -1.56 -8.27
C MET A 22 -14.44 -2.46 -7.40
N LYS A 23 -14.25 -3.79 -7.45
CA LYS A 23 -14.96 -4.74 -6.58
C LYS A 23 -14.63 -4.51 -5.10
N LEU A 24 -13.37 -4.21 -4.75
CA LEU A 24 -12.99 -3.89 -3.37
C LEU A 24 -13.63 -2.59 -2.89
N PHE A 25 -13.62 -1.53 -3.71
CA PHE A 25 -14.25 -0.26 -3.36
C PHE A 25 -15.75 -0.45 -3.13
N SER A 26 -16.44 -1.12 -4.06
CA SER A 26 -17.88 -1.41 -3.90
C SER A 26 -18.18 -2.27 -2.68
N PHE A 27 -17.28 -3.19 -2.32
CA PHE A 27 -17.42 -3.98 -1.10
C PHE A 27 -17.28 -3.12 0.17
N LEU A 28 -16.23 -2.30 0.25
CA LEU A 28 -15.91 -1.46 1.41
C LEU A 28 -16.94 -0.33 1.64
N GLU A 29 -17.49 0.23 0.57
CA GLU A 29 -18.52 1.28 0.64
C GLU A 29 -19.77 0.85 1.41
N ASN A 30 -20.10 -0.45 1.39
CA ASN A 30 -21.27 -0.98 2.13
C ASN A 30 -21.15 -0.82 3.65
N TYR A 31 -19.95 -0.61 4.19
CA TYR A 31 -19.72 -0.62 5.63
C TYR A 31 -19.88 0.74 6.30
N ASN A 32 -20.02 1.85 5.55
CA ASN A 32 -20.19 3.24 6.04
C ASN A 32 -19.62 3.55 7.45
N ILE A 33 -18.38 3.13 7.71
CA ILE A 33 -17.66 3.34 8.96
C ILE A 33 -16.26 3.90 8.67
N PRO A 34 -15.67 4.68 9.60
CA PRO A 34 -14.37 5.33 9.38
C PRO A 34 -13.27 4.36 8.93
N ILE A 35 -13.15 3.19 9.56
CA ILE A 35 -12.13 2.20 9.22
C ILE A 35 -12.23 1.69 7.77
N ALA A 36 -13.45 1.52 7.24
CA ALA A 36 -13.65 1.11 5.86
C ALA A 36 -13.21 2.21 4.89
N ARG A 37 -13.57 3.47 5.20
CA ARG A 37 -13.18 4.66 4.42
C ARG A 37 -11.67 4.86 4.42
N TYR A 38 -11.01 4.74 5.58
CA TYR A 38 -9.56 4.77 5.70
C TYR A 38 -8.90 3.64 4.90
N GLY A 39 -9.46 2.43 4.95
CA GLY A 39 -9.00 1.29 4.16
C GLY A 39 -9.03 1.58 2.67
N MET A 40 -10.08 2.24 2.17
CA MET A 40 -10.18 2.66 0.77
C MET A 40 -9.12 3.69 0.39
N TYR A 41 -8.86 4.70 1.23
CA TYR A 41 -7.77 5.64 0.98
C TYR A 41 -6.40 4.95 0.99
N SER A 42 -6.19 3.98 1.89
CA SER A 42 -4.94 3.22 1.95
C SER A 42 -4.72 2.38 0.69
N LEU A 43 -5.79 1.75 0.18
CA LEU A 43 -5.76 1.05 -1.10
C LEU A 43 -5.44 2.00 -2.26
N LEU A 44 -6.04 3.20 -2.26
CA LEU A 44 -5.78 4.22 -3.27
C LEU A 44 -4.31 4.66 -3.26
N TYR A 45 -3.78 4.93 -2.07
CA TYR A 45 -2.38 5.32 -1.88
C TYR A 45 -1.43 4.29 -2.46
N GLN A 46 -1.61 3.02 -2.10
CA GLN A 46 -0.77 1.95 -2.59
C GLN A 46 -0.95 1.68 -4.08
N PHE A 47 -2.18 1.78 -4.58
CA PHE A 47 -2.45 1.65 -6.01
C PHE A 47 -1.71 2.70 -6.82
N VAL A 48 -1.74 3.96 -6.37
CA VAL A 48 -1.00 5.06 -7.01
C VAL A 48 0.50 4.80 -6.98
N MET A 49 1.01 4.40 -5.82
CA MET A 49 2.43 4.08 -5.65
C MET A 49 2.90 2.99 -6.61
N ASN A 50 2.09 1.95 -6.82
CA ASN A 50 2.48 0.80 -7.63
C ASN A 50 2.27 1.00 -9.13
N ASN A 51 1.21 1.73 -9.53
CA ASN A 51 0.70 1.67 -10.91
C ASN A 51 0.60 3.03 -11.60
N VAL A 52 0.67 4.14 -10.87
CA VAL A 52 0.37 5.49 -11.42
C VAL A 52 1.60 6.37 -11.53
N LEU A 53 2.52 6.26 -10.57
CA LEU A 53 3.76 7.02 -10.54
C LEU A 53 4.95 6.08 -10.78
N ASP A 54 5.86 6.49 -11.67
CA ASP A 54 7.16 5.82 -11.77
C ASP A 54 8.07 6.33 -10.64
N LEU A 55 8.11 5.53 -9.57
CA LEU A 55 8.84 5.85 -8.35
C LEU A 55 10.20 5.12 -8.27
N GLY A 56 10.59 4.35 -9.30
CA GLY A 56 11.83 3.58 -9.30
C GLY A 56 13.05 4.45 -8.97
N LYS A 57 13.14 5.61 -9.63
CA LYS A 57 14.18 6.62 -9.41
C LYS A 57 14.23 7.21 -8.00
N TYR A 58 13.12 7.23 -7.26
CA TYR A 58 13.12 7.74 -5.87
C TYR A 58 13.58 6.66 -4.88
N CYS A 59 13.30 5.38 -5.19
CA CYS A 59 13.86 4.26 -4.46
C CYS A 59 15.39 4.15 -4.66
N GLU A 60 15.89 4.51 -5.85
CA GLU A 60 17.33 4.69 -6.12
C GLU A 60 17.97 5.72 -5.20
N GLN A 61 17.35 6.89 -5.10
CA GLN A 61 17.88 8.02 -4.33
C GLN A 61 18.02 7.70 -2.83
N CYS A 62 17.08 6.94 -2.25
CA CYS A 62 17.21 6.47 -0.87
C CYS A 62 18.03 5.18 -0.73
N GLY A 63 18.58 4.67 -1.83
CA GLY A 63 19.46 3.49 -1.88
C GLY A 63 18.80 2.19 -1.46
N GLY A 64 17.46 2.10 -1.51
CA GLY A 64 16.70 0.96 -1.01
C GLY A 64 16.89 0.71 0.49
N LYS A 65 17.04 1.78 1.31
CA LYS A 65 17.26 1.68 2.77
C LYS A 65 16.26 0.73 3.45
N CYS A 66 14.99 0.79 3.06
CA CYS A 66 13.93 -0.09 3.56
C CYS A 66 14.17 -1.58 3.25
N CYS A 67 14.89 -1.92 2.19
CA CYS A 67 15.26 -3.29 1.84
C CYS A 67 16.51 -3.78 2.58
N LYS A 68 17.45 -2.87 2.86
CA LYS A 68 18.77 -3.15 3.45
C LYS A 68 18.74 -3.20 4.98
N SER A 69 18.14 -2.21 5.61
CA SER A 69 18.22 -1.96 7.05
C SER A 69 16.85 -1.49 7.55
N GLY A 70 16.07 -2.42 8.08
CA GLY A 70 14.72 -2.19 8.58
C GLY A 70 14.24 -3.38 9.41
N LEU A 71 13.01 -3.28 9.92
CA LEU A 71 12.39 -4.43 10.57
C LEU A 71 12.15 -5.57 9.56
N PRO A 72 12.16 -6.84 10.02
CA PRO A 72 11.76 -7.97 9.20
C PRO A 72 10.38 -7.74 8.56
N VAL A 73 10.17 -8.19 7.33
CA VAL A 73 8.87 -8.00 6.65
C VAL A 73 7.90 -9.08 7.12
N PRO A 74 6.74 -8.75 7.69
CA PRO A 74 5.75 -9.75 8.07
C PRO A 74 5.23 -10.50 6.85
N VAL A 75 5.13 -11.82 7.00
CA VAL A 75 4.61 -12.76 6.01
C VAL A 75 3.32 -13.34 6.58
N TYR A 76 2.18 -12.95 6.01
CA TYR A 76 0.91 -13.53 6.41
C TYR A 76 0.71 -14.90 5.77
N ASP A 77 -0.19 -15.72 6.31
CA ASP A 77 -0.41 -17.09 5.82
C ASP A 77 -0.74 -17.15 4.31
N PHE A 78 -1.44 -16.13 3.80
CA PHE A 78 -1.77 -16.03 2.38
C PHE A 78 -0.58 -15.60 1.50
N ASP A 79 0.44 -14.95 2.06
CA ASP A 79 1.72 -14.73 1.38
C ASP A 79 2.55 -16.01 1.41
N LEU A 80 2.56 -16.72 2.54
CA LEU A 80 3.36 -17.92 2.73
C LEU A 80 3.01 -19.00 1.70
N LYS A 81 1.72 -19.14 1.34
CA LYS A 81 1.28 -20.07 0.29
C LYS A 81 1.91 -19.76 -1.08
N GLU A 82 2.04 -18.48 -1.42
CA GLU A 82 2.66 -18.03 -2.68
C GLU A 82 4.19 -18.14 -2.61
N LEU A 83 4.78 -17.78 -1.46
CA LEU A 83 6.22 -17.86 -1.22
C LEU A 83 6.76 -19.30 -1.21
N LYS A 84 5.96 -20.28 -0.76
CA LYS A 84 6.34 -21.70 -0.80
C LYS A 84 6.58 -22.21 -2.23
N LEU A 85 6.04 -21.54 -3.25
CA LEU A 85 6.31 -21.87 -4.66
C LEU A 85 7.69 -21.35 -5.11
N ARG A 86 8.30 -20.42 -4.36
CA ARG A 86 9.61 -19.80 -4.63
C ARG A 86 10.66 -20.35 -3.66
N LYS A 87 11.28 -21.48 -4.02
CA LYS A 87 12.21 -22.25 -3.17
C LYS A 87 13.38 -21.42 -2.60
N GLU A 88 13.82 -20.42 -3.35
CA GLU A 88 14.88 -19.48 -2.99
C GLU A 88 14.52 -18.56 -1.81
N VAL A 89 13.22 -18.26 -1.63
CA VAL A 89 12.76 -17.34 -0.58
C VAL A 89 12.56 -18.04 0.76
N ILE A 90 12.25 -19.34 0.75
CA ILE A 90 11.94 -20.12 1.96
C ILE A 90 13.05 -20.02 3.01
N LYS A 91 14.32 -20.03 2.60
CA LYS A 91 15.47 -19.94 3.52
C LYS A 91 15.56 -18.61 4.28
N SER A 92 14.92 -17.57 3.77
CA SER A 92 14.91 -16.24 4.38
C SER A 92 13.71 -16.00 5.29
N ILE A 93 12.76 -16.93 5.33
CA ILE A 93 11.58 -16.88 6.18
C ILE A 93 11.93 -17.47 7.55
N SER A 94 11.77 -16.68 8.60
CA SER A 94 11.88 -17.13 9.99
C SER A 94 10.58 -16.86 10.74
N LYS A 95 10.44 -17.41 11.96
CA LYS A 95 9.28 -17.18 12.82
C LYS A 95 9.75 -16.42 14.06
N ILE A 96 9.23 -15.23 14.29
CA ILE A 96 9.52 -14.38 15.45
C ILE A 96 8.21 -14.13 16.19
N ASN A 97 8.15 -14.46 17.48
CA ASN A 97 6.96 -14.26 18.32
C ASN A 97 5.65 -14.78 17.70
N GLY A 98 5.69 -15.93 17.02
CA GLY A 98 4.51 -16.52 16.40
C GLY A 98 4.23 -16.07 14.96
N ILE A 99 4.88 -15.00 14.47
CA ILE A 99 4.66 -14.41 13.15
C ILE A 99 5.79 -14.81 12.19
N TYR A 100 5.43 -15.24 10.97
CA TYR A 100 6.43 -15.46 9.92
C TYR A 100 6.94 -14.14 9.39
N VAL A 101 8.25 -14.03 9.18
CA VAL A 101 8.89 -12.81 8.70
C VAL A 101 9.96 -13.13 7.66
N LEU A 102 10.13 -12.24 6.68
CA LEU A 102 11.31 -12.21 5.81
C LEU A 102 12.41 -11.43 6.52
N SER A 103 13.56 -12.09 6.70
CA SER A 103 14.77 -11.47 7.23
C SER A 103 15.31 -10.35 6.34
N ARG A 104 16.14 -9.49 6.94
CA ARG A 104 16.93 -8.47 6.23
C ARG A 104 18.39 -8.93 6.13
N PRO A 105 19.12 -8.58 5.05
CA PRO A 105 18.65 -7.90 3.84
C PRO A 105 17.56 -8.67 3.08
N CYS A 106 16.60 -7.96 2.49
CA CYS A 106 15.45 -8.60 1.84
C CYS A 106 15.89 -9.42 0.61
N VAL A 107 15.47 -10.67 0.50
CA VAL A 107 15.76 -11.51 -0.69
C VAL A 107 15.16 -10.99 -1.99
N PHE A 108 14.17 -10.10 -1.91
CA PHE A 108 13.59 -9.43 -3.07
C PHE A 108 14.35 -8.16 -3.47
N GLN A 109 15.47 -7.85 -2.83
CA GLN A 109 16.32 -6.72 -3.19
C GLN A 109 17.19 -7.08 -4.41
N GLN A 110 17.11 -6.28 -5.46
CA GLN A 110 18.00 -6.36 -6.62
C GLN A 110 18.71 -5.02 -6.81
N GLY A 111 19.92 -4.90 -6.24
CA GLY A 111 20.62 -3.62 -6.15
C GLY A 111 19.86 -2.65 -5.23
N TRP A 112 19.31 -1.59 -5.80
CA TRP A 112 18.42 -0.62 -5.13
C TRP A 112 16.93 -0.90 -5.38
N LEU A 113 16.61 -1.78 -6.35
CA LEU A 113 15.25 -2.07 -6.74
C LEU A 113 14.60 -3.04 -5.75
N CYS A 114 13.40 -2.67 -5.29
CA CYS A 114 12.57 -3.54 -4.46
C CYS A 114 11.61 -4.36 -5.32
N LYS A 115 11.76 -5.69 -5.36
CA LYS A 115 10.84 -6.59 -6.07
C LYS A 115 9.78 -7.24 -5.19
N ILE A 116 9.68 -6.82 -3.92
CA ILE A 116 8.72 -7.43 -2.99
C ILE A 116 7.28 -7.24 -3.46
N HIS A 117 7.00 -6.18 -4.24
CA HIS A 117 5.69 -5.84 -4.77
C HIS A 117 5.12 -6.94 -5.70
N GLU A 118 5.98 -7.76 -6.30
CA GLU A 118 5.57 -8.93 -7.09
C GLU A 118 4.77 -9.94 -6.26
N ILE A 119 5.05 -10.05 -4.96
CA ILE A 119 4.42 -11.01 -4.04
C ILE A 119 3.52 -10.31 -3.04
N LYS A 120 4.01 -9.21 -2.48
CA LYS A 120 3.38 -8.40 -1.46
C LYS A 120 3.23 -6.97 -1.99
N PRO A 121 2.30 -6.73 -2.93
CA PRO A 121 2.10 -5.40 -3.54
C PRO A 121 1.60 -4.34 -2.53
N TYR A 122 1.22 -4.78 -1.34
CA TYR A 122 0.87 -3.95 -0.19
C TYR A 122 2.00 -3.87 0.85
N ALA A 123 3.22 -4.31 0.54
CA ALA A 123 4.36 -4.20 1.46
C ALA A 123 4.60 -2.74 1.87
N CYS A 124 4.32 -1.82 0.95
CA CYS A 124 4.39 -0.39 1.19
C CYS A 124 3.14 0.20 1.84
N MET A 125 2.09 -0.59 2.09
CA MET A 125 0.98 -0.11 2.91
C MET A 125 1.39 -0.08 4.36
N SER A 126 2.24 -1.02 4.81
CA SER A 126 2.71 -1.14 6.19
C SER A 126 4.15 -0.67 6.43
N TYR A 127 4.97 -0.56 5.38
CA TYR A 127 6.38 -0.16 5.51
C TYR A 127 6.95 0.43 4.21
N PRO A 128 7.53 1.63 4.19
CA PRO A 128 8.14 2.28 5.35
C PRO A 128 7.19 3.15 6.18
N PHE A 129 5.95 3.35 5.73
CA PHE A 129 5.07 4.48 6.08
C PHE A 129 4.75 4.75 7.56
N ALA A 130 4.91 3.77 8.43
CA ALA A 130 4.93 3.96 9.88
C ALA A 130 5.37 2.61 10.50
N THR A 131 5.68 2.55 11.79
CA THR A 131 5.61 1.25 12.48
C THR A 131 4.18 0.71 12.37
N GLU A 132 3.96 -0.62 12.43
CA GLU A 132 2.59 -1.16 12.43
C GLU A 132 1.72 -0.51 13.52
N ASP A 133 2.34 -0.12 14.65
CA ASP A 133 1.70 0.60 15.76
C ASP A 133 1.27 2.03 15.39
N GLU A 134 2.10 2.78 14.67
CA GLU A 134 1.76 4.12 14.18
C GLU A 134 0.62 4.06 13.16
N GLN A 135 0.60 3.05 12.29
CA GLN A 135 -0.51 2.85 11.35
C GLN A 135 -1.80 2.44 12.04
N LYS A 136 -1.70 1.54 13.01
CA LYS A 136 -2.84 1.16 13.84
C LYS A 136 -3.41 2.38 14.56
N SER A 137 -2.54 3.21 15.13
CA SER A 137 -2.94 4.47 15.77
C SER A 137 -3.61 5.43 14.77
N ALA A 138 -3.08 5.56 13.55
CA ALA A 138 -3.70 6.40 12.51
C ALA A 138 -5.09 5.89 12.10
N ILE A 139 -5.28 4.58 11.99
CA ILE A 139 -6.57 3.95 11.68
C ILE A 139 -7.56 4.15 12.83
N GLU A 140 -7.14 3.92 14.06
CA GLU A 140 -7.99 3.99 15.25
C GLU A 140 -8.46 5.42 15.55
N ASN A 141 -7.62 6.42 15.24
CA ASN A 141 -7.94 7.84 15.44
C ASN A 141 -8.64 8.50 14.25
N TYR A 142 -8.79 7.80 13.12
CA TYR A 142 -9.41 8.36 11.93
C TYR A 142 -10.94 8.47 12.09
N THR A 143 -11.48 9.64 11.76
CA THR A 143 -12.91 9.95 11.85
C THR A 143 -13.53 10.19 10.46
N ASP A 144 -13.01 11.16 9.72
CA ASP A 144 -13.50 11.53 8.39
C ASP A 144 -12.45 12.32 7.58
N GLY A 145 -12.78 12.66 6.34
CA GLY A 145 -11.97 13.45 5.42
C GLY A 145 -10.86 12.62 4.77
N VAL A 146 -10.01 13.30 3.99
CA VAL A 146 -8.83 12.66 3.41
C VAL A 146 -7.79 12.48 4.53
N PRO A 147 -7.35 11.24 4.83
CA PRO A 147 -6.39 10.99 5.90
C PRO A 147 -5.03 11.58 5.56
N ASN A 148 -4.39 12.20 6.56
CA ASN A 148 -3.00 12.62 6.46
C ASN A 148 -2.08 11.41 6.70
N PHE A 149 -1.74 10.67 5.64
CA PHE A 149 -0.84 9.53 5.75
C PHE A 149 0.52 9.94 6.31
N VAL A 150 0.97 9.20 7.33
CA VAL A 150 2.33 9.28 7.83
C VAL A 150 3.25 8.63 6.80
N VAL A 151 4.36 9.31 6.50
CA VAL A 151 5.42 8.85 5.61
C VAL A 151 6.73 9.13 6.33
N PRO A 152 7.64 8.15 6.49
CA PRO A 152 8.93 8.43 7.10
C PRO A 152 9.73 9.35 6.23
N ASP A 153 10.48 10.21 6.90
CA ASP A 153 11.34 11.22 6.29
C ASP A 153 12.35 10.65 5.28
N PHE A 154 12.70 9.36 5.39
CA PHE A 154 13.61 8.72 4.46
C PHE A 154 12.94 8.15 3.19
N CYS A 155 11.61 8.13 3.10
CA CYS A 155 10.87 7.56 1.97
C CYS A 155 10.43 8.62 0.96
N ILE A 156 11.36 9.02 0.10
CA ILE A 156 11.11 10.00 -0.98
C ILE A 156 9.96 9.53 -1.89
N ALA A 157 9.93 8.26 -2.27
CA ALA A 157 8.86 7.70 -3.12
C ALA A 157 7.47 7.89 -2.49
N GLY A 158 7.38 7.68 -1.17
CA GLY A 158 6.18 7.89 -0.41
C GLY A 158 5.75 9.34 -0.33
N GLU A 159 6.69 10.23 -0.05
CA GLU A 159 6.40 11.66 0.00
C GLU A 159 5.81 12.13 -1.34
N LYS A 160 6.33 11.64 -2.47
CA LYS A 160 5.78 11.95 -3.81
C LYS A 160 4.38 11.41 -4.07
N VAL A 161 4.03 10.24 -3.55
CA VAL A 161 2.65 9.73 -3.64
C VAL A 161 1.71 10.62 -2.81
N LYS A 162 2.15 10.99 -1.60
CA LYS A 162 1.39 11.86 -0.71
C LYS A 162 1.15 13.23 -1.35
N GLU A 163 2.20 13.90 -1.81
CA GLU A 163 2.12 15.19 -2.52
C GLU A 163 1.11 15.14 -3.68
N PHE A 164 1.16 14.06 -4.48
CA PHE A 164 0.26 13.88 -5.62
C PHE A 164 -1.21 13.70 -5.21
N LEU A 165 -1.49 12.90 -4.17
CA LEU A 165 -2.84 12.71 -3.69
C LEU A 165 -3.39 13.97 -2.99
N ASP A 166 -2.55 14.65 -2.22
CA ASP A 166 -2.90 15.91 -1.55
C ASP A 166 -3.21 17.01 -2.56
N SER A 167 -2.47 17.08 -3.68
CA SER A 167 -2.77 18.03 -4.75
C SER A 167 -4.12 17.75 -5.40
N ILE A 168 -4.41 16.48 -5.71
CA ILE A 168 -5.72 16.07 -6.26
C ILE A 168 -6.84 16.38 -5.28
N ALA A 169 -6.68 16.00 -4.01
CA ALA A 169 -7.67 16.26 -2.97
C ALA A 169 -7.94 17.76 -2.81
N LYS A 170 -6.91 18.59 -2.83
CA LYS A 170 -7.02 20.05 -2.73
C LYS A 170 -7.76 20.65 -3.93
N GLU A 171 -7.49 20.19 -5.14
CA GLU A 171 -8.19 20.63 -6.35
C GLU A 171 -9.67 20.25 -6.28
N MET A 172 -9.95 18.98 -6.00
CA MET A 172 -11.33 18.48 -5.88
C MET A 172 -12.10 19.16 -4.75
N ARG A 173 -11.45 19.48 -3.62
CA ARG A 173 -12.08 20.22 -2.52
C ARG A 173 -12.56 21.61 -2.96
N LYS A 174 -11.80 22.30 -3.81
CA LYS A 174 -12.21 23.59 -4.39
C LYS A 174 -13.41 23.43 -5.33
N GLU A 175 -13.48 22.34 -6.09
CA GLU A 175 -14.56 22.07 -7.03
C GLU A 175 -15.85 21.61 -6.31
N LEU A 176 -15.73 20.77 -5.28
CA LEU A 176 -16.86 20.12 -4.60
C LEU A 176 -17.37 20.90 -3.37
N GLY A 177 -16.57 21.81 -2.81
CA GLY A 177 -16.88 22.49 -1.54
C GLY A 177 -16.80 21.59 -0.30
N ARG A 178 -16.31 20.36 -0.44
CA ARG A 178 -16.10 19.36 0.63
C ARG A 178 -14.90 18.47 0.31
N ASP A 179 -14.47 17.65 1.27
CA ASP A 179 -13.49 16.60 0.98
C ASP A 179 -14.04 15.59 -0.04
N PRO A 180 -13.23 15.18 -1.02
CA PRO A 180 -13.61 14.13 -1.95
C PRO A 180 -13.57 12.77 -1.25
N SER A 181 -14.54 11.92 -1.55
CA SER A 181 -14.54 10.53 -1.12
C SER A 181 -13.41 9.73 -1.80
N PRO A 182 -13.01 8.57 -1.25
CA PRO A 182 -12.00 7.72 -1.88
C PRO A 182 -12.37 7.34 -3.33
N ARG A 183 -13.65 7.07 -3.61
CA ARG A 183 -14.15 6.72 -4.95
C ARG A 183 -13.97 7.86 -5.93
N GLU A 184 -14.39 9.07 -5.56
CA GLU A 184 -14.26 10.25 -6.42
C GLU A 184 -12.78 10.54 -6.75
N MET A 185 -11.88 10.36 -5.77
CA MET A 185 -10.44 10.49 -5.99
C MET A 185 -9.92 9.41 -6.96
N LEU A 186 -10.32 8.15 -6.77
CA LEU A 186 -9.94 7.05 -7.67
C LEU A 186 -10.37 7.35 -9.11
N GLU A 187 -11.63 7.73 -9.33
CA GLU A 187 -12.17 8.05 -10.65
C GLU A 187 -11.41 9.21 -11.32
N ARG A 188 -11.09 10.26 -10.55
CA ARG A 188 -10.26 11.38 -11.03
C ARG A 188 -8.88 10.89 -11.48
N ILE A 189 -8.23 10.03 -10.71
CA ILE A 189 -6.90 9.50 -11.02
C ILE A 189 -6.93 8.65 -12.28
N LEU A 190 -7.90 7.73 -12.41
CA LEU A 190 -8.06 6.89 -13.60
C LEU A 190 -8.25 7.76 -14.86
N LYS A 191 -9.06 8.83 -14.76
CA LYS A 191 -9.26 9.78 -15.85
C LYS A 191 -7.98 10.53 -16.23
N ILE A 192 -7.20 11.02 -15.26
CA ILE A 192 -5.94 11.74 -15.51
C ILE A 192 -4.92 10.83 -16.22
N LYS A 193 -4.88 9.56 -15.83
CA LYS A 193 -3.87 8.59 -16.28
C LYS A 193 -4.30 7.77 -17.49
N LYS A 194 -5.56 7.90 -17.92
CA LYS A 194 -6.17 7.13 -19.02
C LYS A 194 -6.07 5.62 -18.77
N LEU A 195 -6.34 5.21 -17.53
CA LEU A 195 -6.39 3.82 -17.08
C LEU A 195 -7.82 3.28 -17.15
#